data_AF-A0A8H4AQR3-F1
#
_entry.id   AF-A0A8H4AQR3-F1
#
_cell.length_a   1.000
_cell.length_b   1.000
_cell.length_c   1.000
_cell.angle_alpha   90.00
_cell.angle_beta   90.00
_cell.angle_gamma   90.00
#
_symmetry.space_group_name_H-M   'P 1'
#
loop_
_entity.id
_entity.type
_entity.pdbx_description
1 polymer ?
#
loop_
_entity_poly.entity_id
_entity_poly.type
_entity_poly.pdbx_seq_one_letter_code
_entity_poly.pdbx_strand_id
1 'polypeptide(L)'
;MLFNLPLECLVKIFGSLDYKTLFTCLCVNREWRELVVLILWSNPDLTHAKTIRTLLLKLNEDESAIIGPKNILPKDDPNLCFDYPNFVSTVSSYDLDNGINNWLKSIDKKRNNSSSILISMILMFLRTGSKLTNLVLDGITYYRSHKCDLKNLLSDALCQNNTLISLKLFSNEIGNAFSEALLQNNTLTYLDISDNQISDEAIINELKSAFDTKTVMDLIV
;
A
#
# COMPACT_ATOMS: atom_id res chain seq x y z
N MET A 1 -10.50 0.90 34.02
CA MET A 1 -10.36 -0.43 33.40
C MET A 1 -11.71 -0.83 32.88
N LEU A 2 -11.97 -0.61 31.59
CA LEU A 2 -13.27 -0.93 31.00
C LEU A 2 -13.10 -1.78 29.74
N PHE A 3 -12.26 -2.81 29.83
CA PHE A 3 -12.41 -4.09 29.12
C PHE A 3 -11.53 -5.17 29.77
N ASN A 4 -12.15 -6.20 30.34
CA ASN A 4 -11.47 -7.46 30.70
C ASN A 4 -11.45 -8.44 29.51
N LEU A 5 -11.75 -7.97 28.30
CA LEU A 5 -11.81 -8.80 27.11
C LEU A 5 -10.48 -8.73 26.34
N PRO A 6 -10.00 -9.86 25.79
CA PRO A 6 -8.85 -9.87 24.89
C PRO A 6 -9.07 -8.95 23.68
N LEU A 7 -7.98 -8.37 23.15
CA LEU A 7 -8.01 -7.48 21.98
C LEU A 7 -8.74 -8.11 20.79
N GLU A 8 -8.52 -9.41 20.54
CA GLU A 8 -9.17 -10.16 19.45
C GLU A 8 -10.70 -10.18 19.57
N CYS A 9 -11.23 -10.28 20.79
CA CYS A 9 -12.66 -10.22 21.05
C CYS A 9 -13.19 -8.81 20.76
N LEU A 10 -12.45 -7.78 21.17
CA LEU A 10 -12.84 -6.39 20.93
C LEU A 10 -12.82 -6.05 19.44
N VAL A 11 -11.80 -6.49 18.69
CA VAL A 11 -11.75 -6.33 17.23
C VAL A 11 -12.96 -6.97 16.56
N LYS A 12 -13.36 -8.18 16.99
CA LYS A 12 -14.57 -8.85 16.46
C LYS A 12 -15.86 -8.10 16.79
N ILE A 13 -16.00 -7.63 18.04
CA ILE A 13 -17.19 -6.89 18.47
C ILE A 13 -17.31 -5.58 17.69
N PHE A 14 -16.26 -4.76 17.69
CA PHE A 14 -16.28 -3.47 17.01
C PHE A 14 -16.33 -3.62 15.48
N GLY A 15 -15.72 -4.66 14.94
CA GLY A 15 -15.79 -4.98 13.50
C GLY A 15 -17.18 -5.40 13.03
N SER A 16 -18.09 -5.76 13.94
CA SER A 16 -19.50 -6.04 13.60
C SER A 16 -20.41 -4.80 13.61
N LEU A 17 -19.90 -3.65 14.06
CA LEU A 17 -20.66 -2.40 14.11
C LEU A 17 -20.72 -1.74 12.73
N ASP A 18 -21.82 -1.02 12.46
CA ASP A 18 -21.90 -0.18 11.27
C ASP A 18 -20.92 1.00 11.35
N TYR A 19 -20.57 1.56 10.19
CA TYR A 19 -19.58 2.64 10.08
C TYR A 19 -19.90 3.87 10.95
N LYS A 20 -21.19 4.25 11.03
CA LYS A 20 -21.61 5.43 11.80
C LYS A 20 -21.42 5.18 13.29
N THR A 21 -21.87 4.03 13.77
CA THR A 21 -21.71 3.60 15.17
C THR A 21 -20.23 3.49 15.53
N LEU A 22 -19.42 2.90 14.64
CA LEU A 22 -17.98 2.80 14.81
C LEU A 22 -17.32 4.20 14.91
N PHE A 23 -17.74 5.16 14.09
CA PHE A 23 -17.25 6.53 14.17
C PHE A 23 -17.60 7.21 15.51
N THR A 24 -18.80 6.99 16.05
CA THR A 24 -19.16 7.55 17.38
C THR A 24 -18.29 7.00 18.51
N CYS A 25 -17.75 5.79 18.36
CA CYS A 25 -16.87 5.16 19.33
C CYS A 25 -15.51 5.89 19.48
N LEU A 26 -15.08 6.67 18.47
CA LEU A 26 -13.85 7.48 18.54
C LEU A 26 -13.85 8.51 19.69
N CYS A 27 -15.05 8.92 20.10
CA CYS A 27 -15.26 9.97 21.10
C CYS A 27 -15.39 9.43 22.53
N VAL A 28 -15.47 8.10 22.72
CA VAL A 28 -15.79 7.51 24.03
C VAL A 28 -14.61 7.60 25.00
N ASN A 29 -13.46 7.03 24.64
CA ASN A 29 -12.22 7.13 25.41
C ASN A 29 -11.01 6.80 24.52
N ARG A 30 -9.79 6.87 25.09
CA ARG A 30 -8.54 6.61 24.36
C ARG A 30 -8.44 5.18 23.82
N GLU A 31 -8.79 4.19 24.63
CA GLU A 31 -8.70 2.76 24.27
C GLU A 31 -9.64 2.44 23.09
N TRP A 32 -10.88 2.92 23.15
CA TRP A 32 -11.85 2.78 22.06
C TRP A 32 -11.37 3.48 20.80
N ARG A 33 -10.81 4.68 20.93
CA ARG A 33 -10.25 5.43 19.79
C ARG A 33 -9.14 4.65 19.09
N GLU A 34 -8.18 4.10 19.84
CA GLU A 34 -7.08 3.30 19.29
C GLU A 34 -7.60 2.07 18.55
N LEU A 35 -8.55 1.33 19.14
CA LEU A 35 -9.17 0.15 18.53
C LEU A 35 -9.98 0.49 17.28
N VAL A 36 -10.78 1.55 17.34
CA VAL A 36 -11.64 1.98 16.24
C VAL A 36 -10.79 2.46 15.06
N VAL A 37 -9.71 3.20 15.32
CA VAL A 37 -8.77 3.62 14.27
C VAL A 37 -8.15 2.41 13.59
N LEU A 38 -7.69 1.41 14.37
CA LEU A 38 -7.17 0.14 13.83
C LEU A 38 -8.18 -0.52 12.88
N ILE A 39 -9.45 -0.61 13.27
CA ILE A 39 -10.49 -1.29 12.48
C ILE A 39 -10.82 -0.49 11.21
N LEU A 40 -11.07 0.82 11.35
CA LEU A 40 -11.40 1.69 10.22
C LEU A 40 -10.28 1.77 9.18
N TRP A 41 -9.03 1.73 9.64
CA TRP A 41 -7.85 1.81 8.78
C TRP A 41 -7.27 0.45 8.39
N SER A 42 -7.91 -0.67 8.77
CA SER A 42 -7.51 -1.98 8.28
C SER A 42 -7.76 -2.13 6.77
N ASN A 43 -8.86 -1.56 6.28
CA ASN A 43 -9.22 -1.49 4.87
C ASN A 43 -9.93 -0.15 4.59
N PRO A 44 -9.19 0.97 4.57
CA PRO A 44 -9.79 2.29 4.39
C PRO A 44 -10.28 2.45 2.93
N ASP A 45 -11.25 3.34 2.74
CA ASP A 45 -11.62 3.77 1.38
C ASP A 45 -10.50 4.64 0.80
N LEU A 46 -9.65 4.01 0.00
CA LEU A 46 -8.52 4.65 -0.70
C LEU A 46 -8.98 5.57 -1.84
N THR A 47 -10.24 5.48 -2.29
CA THR A 47 -10.78 6.38 -3.33
C THR A 47 -11.18 7.76 -2.78
N HIS A 48 -11.21 7.91 -1.46
CA HIS A 48 -11.66 9.12 -0.79
C HIS A 48 -10.54 10.15 -0.61
N ALA A 49 -10.78 11.40 -1.01
CA ALA A 49 -9.79 12.48 -0.99
C ALA A 49 -9.19 12.77 0.40
N LYS A 50 -9.98 12.65 1.47
CA LYS A 50 -9.46 12.85 2.85
C LYS A 50 -8.55 11.71 3.29
N THR A 51 -8.80 10.47 2.87
CA THR A 51 -7.93 9.33 3.13
C THR A 51 -6.57 9.57 2.50
N ILE A 52 -6.56 9.96 1.22
CA ILE A 52 -5.34 10.32 0.50
C ILE A 52 -4.60 11.45 1.18
N ARG A 53 -5.28 12.55 1.53
CA ARG A 53 -4.65 13.66 2.26
C ARG A 53 -3.95 13.17 3.54
N THR A 54 -4.61 12.34 4.32
CA THR A 54 -4.06 11.78 5.57
C THR A 54 -2.83 10.93 5.32
N LEU A 55 -2.84 10.10 4.29
CA LEU A 55 -1.71 9.25 3.91
C LEU A 55 -0.53 10.08 3.36
N LEU A 56 -0.78 11.12 2.58
CA LEU A 56 0.27 12.01 2.05
C LEU A 56 1.06 12.74 3.15
N LEU A 57 0.45 12.96 4.32
CA LEU A 57 1.14 13.52 5.48
C LEU A 57 2.11 12.54 6.16
N LYS A 58 2.17 11.28 5.71
CA LYS A 58 3.04 10.22 6.25
C LYS A 58 4.21 9.87 5.32
N LEU A 59 4.33 10.54 4.18
CA LEU A 59 5.51 10.42 3.32
C LEU A 59 6.75 10.93 4.07
N ASN A 60 7.86 10.23 3.91
CA ASN A 60 9.16 10.71 4.37
C ASN A 60 9.79 11.68 3.35
N GLU A 61 11.01 12.16 3.65
CA GLU A 61 11.69 13.12 2.77
C GLU A 61 11.97 12.53 1.37
N ASP A 62 12.44 11.29 1.29
CA ASP A 62 12.78 10.62 0.04
C ASP A 62 11.54 10.40 -0.85
N GLU A 63 10.45 9.90 -0.27
CA GLU A 63 9.18 9.69 -0.96
C GLU A 63 8.58 11.01 -1.42
N SER A 64 8.69 12.08 -0.60
CA SER A 64 8.22 13.41 -0.97
C SER A 64 9.03 14.02 -2.11
N ALA A 65 10.32 13.70 -2.22
CA ALA A 65 11.20 14.20 -3.27
C ALA A 65 10.81 13.69 -4.67
N ILE A 66 10.24 12.48 -4.75
CA ILE A 66 9.75 11.88 -6.01
C ILE A 66 8.61 12.71 -6.64
N ILE A 67 7.77 13.36 -5.82
CA ILE A 67 6.65 14.18 -6.29
C ILE A 67 7.14 15.49 -6.92
N GLY A 68 8.35 15.94 -6.57
CA GLY A 68 8.93 17.21 -7.01
C GLY A 68 8.49 18.37 -6.12
N PRO A 69 7.69 19.34 -6.63
CA PRO A 69 7.46 20.58 -5.89
C PRO A 69 6.56 20.35 -4.66
N LYS A 70 7.11 20.64 -3.47
CA LYS A 70 6.44 20.48 -2.16
C LYS A 70 5.14 21.29 -2.01
N ASN A 71 4.86 22.24 -2.91
CA ASN A 71 3.65 23.06 -2.87
C ASN A 71 2.34 22.30 -3.21
N ILE A 72 2.45 21.06 -3.68
CA ILE A 72 1.30 20.17 -3.92
C ILE A 72 0.90 19.44 -2.64
N LEU A 73 1.86 19.12 -1.76
CA LEU A 73 1.62 18.30 -0.59
C LEU A 73 0.73 19.04 0.44
N PRO A 74 -0.12 18.29 1.18
CA PRO A 74 -0.90 18.88 2.25
C PRO A 74 0.01 19.54 3.30
N LYS A 75 -0.46 20.65 3.87
CA LYS A 75 0.20 21.26 5.03
C LYS A 75 0.08 20.35 6.25
N ASP A 76 1.12 20.37 7.09
CA ASP A 76 1.18 19.64 8.36
C ASP A 76 -0.09 19.79 9.18
N ASP A 77 -0.49 18.69 9.80
CA ASP A 77 -1.68 18.60 10.62
C ASP A 77 -1.29 18.09 12.02
N PRO A 78 -1.16 18.98 13.02
CA PRO A 78 -0.70 18.61 14.35
C PRO A 78 -1.69 17.67 15.07
N ASN A 79 -2.92 17.53 14.56
CA ASN A 79 -3.93 16.62 15.11
C ASN A 79 -3.81 15.19 14.58
N LEU A 80 -2.86 14.91 13.69
CA LEU A 80 -2.66 13.59 13.10
C LEU A 80 -1.87 12.65 14.02
N CYS A 81 -2.54 12.09 15.02
CA CYS A 81 -1.89 11.37 16.12
C CYS A 81 -1.52 9.90 15.85
N PHE A 82 -1.94 9.32 14.71
CA PHE A 82 -1.76 7.89 14.43
C PHE A 82 -0.89 7.65 13.20
N ASP A 83 -0.22 6.50 13.19
CA ASP A 83 0.49 5.99 12.02
C ASP A 83 -0.46 5.19 11.13
N TYR A 84 -1.36 5.92 10.46
CA TYR A 84 -2.46 5.33 9.69
C TYR A 84 -2.04 4.31 8.62
N PRO A 85 -0.97 4.53 7.81
CA PRO A 85 -0.49 3.55 6.84
C PRO A 85 -0.18 2.18 7.46
N ASN A 86 0.30 2.17 8.70
CA ASN A 86 0.70 0.95 9.41
C ASN A 86 -0.45 -0.03 9.67
N PHE A 87 -1.69 0.46 9.67
CA PHE A 87 -2.88 -0.38 9.89
C PHE A 87 -3.44 -1.00 8.61
N VAL A 88 -3.09 -0.45 7.45
CA VAL A 88 -3.67 -0.86 6.16
C VAL A 88 -3.21 -2.27 5.79
N SER A 89 -4.17 -3.13 5.45
CA SER A 89 -3.91 -4.53 5.10
C SER A 89 -3.87 -4.81 3.60
N THR A 90 -4.64 -4.04 2.82
CA THR A 90 -4.73 -4.18 1.36
C THR A 90 -4.58 -2.83 0.67
N VAL A 91 -3.77 -2.78 -0.38
CA VAL A 91 -3.61 -1.61 -1.25
C VAL A 91 -3.75 -2.03 -2.70
N SER A 92 -4.56 -1.29 -3.47
CA SER A 92 -4.65 -1.43 -4.93
C SER A 92 -4.25 -0.12 -5.59
N SER A 93 -3.39 -0.18 -6.62
CA SER A 93 -2.99 0.98 -7.41
C SER A 93 -4.19 1.65 -8.08
N TYR A 94 -5.23 0.89 -8.43
CA TYR A 94 -6.45 1.41 -9.04
C TYR A 94 -7.23 2.33 -8.10
N ASP A 95 -7.55 1.84 -6.89
CA ASP A 95 -8.28 2.61 -5.88
C ASP A 95 -7.47 3.83 -5.42
N LEU A 96 -6.16 3.62 -5.28
CA LEU A 96 -5.22 4.66 -4.89
C LEU A 96 -5.12 5.76 -5.95
N ASP A 97 -5.02 5.42 -7.24
CA ASP A 97 -5.01 6.40 -8.34
C ASP A 97 -6.33 7.17 -8.43
N ASN A 98 -7.47 6.48 -8.28
CA ASN A 98 -8.78 7.12 -8.21
C ASN A 98 -8.86 8.11 -7.04
N GLY A 99 -8.35 7.73 -5.87
CA GLY A 99 -8.26 8.59 -4.71
C GLY A 99 -7.39 9.81 -4.95
N ILE A 100 -6.20 9.61 -5.50
CA ILE A 100 -5.25 10.69 -5.82
C ILE A 100 -5.91 11.67 -6.79
N ASN A 101 -6.60 11.17 -7.82
CA ASN A 101 -7.34 11.99 -8.77
C ASN A 101 -8.47 12.78 -8.11
N ASN A 102 -9.21 12.17 -7.18
CA ASN A 102 -10.25 12.84 -6.40
C ASN A 102 -9.67 13.92 -5.48
N TRP A 103 -8.53 13.64 -4.84
CA TRP A 103 -7.83 14.60 -3.99
C TRP A 103 -7.28 15.78 -4.79
N LEU A 104 -6.57 15.54 -5.90
CA LEU A 104 -6.06 16.60 -6.78
C LEU A 104 -7.18 17.50 -7.30
N LYS A 105 -8.33 16.91 -7.67
CA LYS A 105 -9.54 17.65 -8.04
C LYS A 105 -10.06 18.53 -6.89
N SER A 106 -10.04 18.03 -5.66
CA SER A 106 -10.52 18.78 -4.48
C SER A 106 -9.68 20.00 -4.12
N ILE A 107 -8.41 20.04 -4.56
CA ILE A 107 -7.49 21.17 -4.35
C ILE A 107 -7.23 21.98 -5.63
N ASP A 108 -8.03 21.77 -6.68
CA ASP A 108 -7.93 22.44 -7.97
C ASP A 108 -6.53 22.35 -8.61
N LYS A 109 -5.90 21.16 -8.53
CA LYS A 109 -4.59 20.87 -9.14
C LYS A 109 -4.72 19.95 -10.34
N LYS A 110 -3.87 20.18 -11.34
CA LYS A 110 -3.74 19.33 -12.54
C LYS A 110 -3.18 17.94 -12.18
N ARG A 111 -3.58 16.91 -12.94
CA ARG A 111 -3.18 15.51 -12.76
C ARG A 111 -1.73 15.18 -13.16
N ASN A 112 -0.92 16.19 -13.46
CA ASN A 112 0.43 15.99 -14.00
C ASN A 112 1.37 15.21 -13.04
N ASN A 113 1.05 15.19 -11.74
CA ASN A 113 1.86 14.53 -10.71
C ASN A 113 1.19 13.29 -10.11
N SER A 114 0.05 12.82 -10.64
CA SER A 114 -0.68 11.68 -10.05
C SER A 114 0.19 10.43 -9.98
N SER A 115 0.98 10.17 -11.03
CA SER A 115 1.90 9.03 -11.11
C SER A 115 3.00 9.08 -10.03
N SER A 116 3.66 10.23 -9.86
CA SER A 116 4.70 10.38 -8.84
C SER A 116 4.12 10.24 -7.43
N ILE A 117 2.93 10.79 -7.20
CA ILE A 117 2.22 10.63 -5.92
C ILE A 117 1.89 9.16 -5.67
N LEU A 118 1.37 8.45 -6.68
CA LEU A 118 1.04 7.03 -6.58
C LEU A 118 2.27 6.21 -6.19
N ILE A 119 3.40 6.44 -6.85
CA ILE A 119 4.68 5.78 -6.57
C ILE A 119 5.12 6.06 -5.12
N SER A 120 5.16 7.33 -4.70
CA SER A 120 5.54 7.71 -3.34
C SER A 120 4.66 7.02 -2.28
N MET A 121 3.36 6.93 -2.53
CA MET A 121 2.43 6.28 -1.61
C MET A 121 2.63 4.76 -1.56
N ILE A 122 2.92 4.10 -2.68
CA ILE A 122 3.23 2.66 -2.72
C ILE A 122 4.51 2.38 -1.91
N LEU A 123 5.57 3.17 -2.11
CA LEU A 123 6.82 3.04 -1.35
C LEU A 123 6.59 3.27 0.15
N MET A 124 5.80 4.28 0.51
CA MET A 124 5.39 4.53 1.89
C MET A 124 4.68 3.32 2.50
N PHE A 125 3.74 2.69 1.78
CA PHE A 125 3.05 1.50 2.28
C PHE A 125 3.99 0.31 2.47
N LEU A 126 4.93 0.09 1.55
CA LEU A 126 5.94 -0.97 1.69
C LEU A 126 6.88 -0.72 2.87
N ARG A 127 7.23 0.54 3.14
CA ARG A 127 8.10 0.94 4.27
C ARG A 127 7.39 0.87 5.63
N THR A 128 6.13 1.33 5.70
CA THR A 128 5.43 1.56 6.99
C THR A 128 4.40 0.48 7.32
N GLY A 129 3.93 -0.29 6.34
CA GLY A 129 2.81 -1.21 6.48
C GLY A 129 3.16 -2.48 7.24
N SER A 130 3.19 -2.46 8.58
CA SER A 130 3.38 -3.70 9.36
C SER A 130 2.19 -4.66 9.27
N LYS A 131 1.04 -4.20 8.76
CA LYS A 131 -0.17 -4.99 8.51
C LYS A 131 -0.46 -5.22 7.03
N LEU A 132 0.34 -4.65 6.13
CA LEU A 132 0.15 -4.79 4.70
C LEU A 132 0.43 -6.22 4.28
N THR A 133 -0.59 -6.93 3.83
CA THR A 133 -0.49 -8.34 3.42
C THR A 133 -0.83 -8.55 1.95
N ASN A 134 -1.58 -7.63 1.34
CA ASN A 134 -1.97 -7.71 -0.05
C ASN A 134 -1.69 -6.40 -0.80
N LEU A 135 -0.95 -6.48 -1.90
CA LEU A 135 -0.61 -5.36 -2.75
C LEU A 135 -0.95 -5.70 -4.20
N VAL A 136 -1.80 -4.88 -4.81
CA VAL A 136 -2.20 -5.03 -6.22
C VAL A 136 -1.71 -3.80 -6.98
N LEU A 137 -0.75 -4.01 -7.87
CA LEU A 137 -0.21 -2.99 -8.76
C LEU A 137 -0.56 -3.39 -10.19
N ASP A 138 -1.40 -2.60 -10.83
CA ASP A 138 -1.77 -2.73 -12.24
C ASP A 138 -1.35 -1.47 -12.98
N GLY A 139 -0.56 -1.65 -14.04
CA GLY A 139 -0.21 -0.58 -14.98
C GLY A 139 0.54 0.63 -14.39
N ILE A 140 1.23 0.49 -13.27
CA ILE A 140 1.96 1.58 -12.60
C ILE A 140 3.23 2.01 -13.36
N THR A 141 3.71 1.24 -14.33
CA THR A 141 4.89 1.60 -15.14
C THR A 141 4.56 2.24 -16.49
N TYR A 142 3.26 2.31 -16.86
CA TYR A 142 2.81 3.04 -18.05
C TYR A 142 3.13 4.55 -17.98
N TYR A 143 3.41 5.06 -16.78
CA TYR A 143 3.82 6.43 -16.55
C TYR A 143 5.27 6.65 -17.02
N ARG A 144 5.44 7.01 -18.31
CA ARG A 144 6.72 7.15 -19.04
C ARG A 144 7.81 7.99 -18.36
N SER A 145 7.50 8.84 -17.40
CA SER A 145 8.46 9.79 -16.82
C SER A 145 9.43 9.18 -15.79
N HIS A 146 9.17 7.98 -15.24
CA HIS A 146 9.93 7.43 -14.11
C HIS A 146 10.38 5.96 -14.28
N LYS A 147 10.38 5.44 -15.53
CA LYS A 147 10.48 4.00 -15.79
C LYS A 147 11.74 3.30 -15.23
N CYS A 148 12.90 3.98 -15.23
CA CYS A 148 14.15 3.37 -14.75
C CYS A 148 14.31 3.44 -13.23
N ASP A 149 13.91 4.54 -12.59
CA ASP A 149 14.05 4.71 -11.13
C ASP A 149 12.96 3.97 -10.36
N LEU A 150 11.73 3.89 -10.90
CA LEU A 150 10.61 3.20 -10.26
C LEU A 150 10.90 1.72 -10.02
N LYS A 151 11.48 1.03 -11.01
CA LYS A 151 11.78 -0.39 -10.91
C LYS A 151 12.73 -0.67 -9.75
N ASN A 152 13.81 0.10 -9.65
CA ASN A 152 14.81 -0.05 -8.60
C ASN A 152 14.22 0.28 -7.23
N LEU A 153 13.51 1.41 -7.11
CA LEU A 153 12.87 1.81 -5.84
C LEU A 153 11.86 0.76 -5.35
N LEU A 154 11.06 0.19 -6.25
CA LEU A 154 10.08 -0.82 -5.90
C LEU A 154 10.74 -2.16 -5.53
N SER A 155 11.79 -2.57 -6.27
CA SER A 155 12.62 -3.73 -5.92
C SER A 155 13.18 -3.61 -4.51
N ASP A 156 13.85 -2.49 -4.20
CA ASP A 156 14.47 -2.25 -2.90
C ASP A 156 13.42 -2.26 -1.77
N ALA A 157 12.28 -1.60 -1.99
CA ALA A 157 11.19 -1.57 -1.02
C ALA A 157 10.57 -2.95 -0.77
N LEU A 158 10.43 -3.78 -1.81
CA LEU A 158 9.93 -5.15 -1.68
C LEU A 158 10.91 -6.09 -0.99
N CYS A 159 12.22 -5.93 -1.21
CA CYS A 159 13.24 -6.70 -0.48
C CYS A 159 13.21 -6.39 1.02
N GLN A 160 12.92 -5.15 1.39
CA GLN A 160 12.87 -4.71 2.79
C GLN A 160 11.53 -5.03 3.47
N ASN A 161 10.44 -5.17 2.69
CA ASN A 161 9.15 -5.50 3.24
C ASN A 161 9.07 -6.98 3.65
N ASN A 162 8.67 -7.22 4.89
CA ASN A 162 8.57 -8.55 5.50
C ASN A 162 7.15 -8.87 6.00
N THR A 163 6.15 -8.20 5.44
CA THR A 163 4.74 -8.35 5.85
C THR A 163 3.84 -8.77 4.69
N LEU A 164 4.26 -8.48 3.46
CA LEU A 164 3.51 -8.77 2.25
C LEU A 164 3.46 -10.28 2.01
N ILE A 165 2.24 -10.78 1.82
CA ILE A 165 1.93 -12.19 1.57
C ILE A 165 1.51 -12.39 0.11
N SER A 166 0.76 -11.44 -0.44
CA SER A 166 0.23 -11.47 -1.80
C SER A 166 0.63 -10.22 -2.57
N LEU A 167 1.24 -10.42 -3.73
CA LEU A 167 1.64 -9.37 -4.65
C LEU A 167 1.11 -9.67 -6.05
N LYS A 168 0.32 -8.75 -6.59
CA LYS A 168 -0.12 -8.74 -7.99
C LYS A 168 0.55 -7.59 -8.72
N LEU A 169 1.17 -7.87 -9.85
CA LEU A 169 1.96 -6.93 -10.64
C LEU A 169 1.51 -6.90 -12.11
N PHE A 170 0.27 -7.26 -12.42
CA PHE A 170 -0.23 -7.35 -13.80
C PHE A 170 0.16 -6.13 -14.65
N SER A 171 0.67 -6.37 -15.87
CA SER A 171 0.93 -5.35 -16.88
C SER A 171 1.89 -4.21 -16.46
N ASN A 172 2.96 -4.51 -15.73
CA ASN A 172 3.92 -3.50 -15.26
C ASN A 172 5.27 -3.47 -16.00
N GLU A 173 5.42 -4.12 -17.15
CA GLU A 173 6.66 -4.09 -17.96
C GLU A 173 7.95 -4.25 -17.14
N ILE A 174 7.90 -4.99 -16.04
CA ILE A 174 8.92 -4.99 -15.00
C ILE A 174 10.21 -5.61 -15.54
N GLY A 175 10.10 -6.66 -16.37
CA GLY A 175 11.20 -7.37 -16.99
C GLY A 175 12.06 -8.14 -15.97
N ASN A 176 13.18 -8.69 -16.45
CA ASN A 176 14.01 -9.63 -15.69
C ASN A 176 14.66 -9.03 -14.43
N ALA A 177 15.01 -7.74 -14.41
CA ALA A 177 15.79 -7.14 -13.32
C ALA A 177 15.09 -7.13 -11.94
N PHE A 178 13.78 -7.38 -11.90
CA PHE A 178 13.00 -7.39 -10.67
C PHE A 178 12.85 -8.79 -10.06
N SER A 179 13.21 -9.84 -10.80
CA SER A 179 13.13 -11.20 -10.31
C SER A 179 14.04 -11.42 -9.10
N GLU A 180 15.21 -10.77 -9.07
CA GLU A 180 16.13 -10.85 -7.93
C GLU A 180 15.47 -10.38 -6.64
N ALA A 181 14.70 -9.28 -6.68
CA ALA A 181 13.98 -8.79 -5.50
C ALA A 181 12.87 -9.74 -5.04
N LEU A 182 12.14 -10.32 -6.00
CA LEU A 182 11.10 -11.32 -5.71
C LEU A 182 11.66 -12.60 -5.10
N LEU A 183 12.84 -13.03 -5.55
CA LEU A 183 13.55 -14.21 -5.04
C LEU A 183 14.11 -13.97 -3.63
N GLN A 184 14.52 -12.74 -3.31
CA GLN A 184 14.99 -12.38 -1.97
C GLN A 184 13.85 -12.23 -0.95
N ASN A 185 12.62 -11.96 -1.41
CA ASN A 185 11.47 -11.84 -0.51
C ASN A 185 11.01 -13.22 -0.01
N ASN A 186 11.05 -13.42 1.31
CA ASN A 186 10.73 -14.70 1.94
C ASN A 186 9.31 -14.77 2.51
N THR A 187 8.53 -13.70 2.45
CA THR A 187 7.18 -13.64 3.05
C THR A 187 6.05 -13.78 2.05
N LEU A 188 6.31 -13.44 0.78
CA LEU A 188 5.36 -13.63 -0.31
C LEU A 188 5.05 -15.12 -0.52
N THR A 189 3.77 -15.48 -0.45
CA THR A 189 3.24 -16.82 -0.77
C THR A 189 2.34 -16.81 -2.00
N TYR A 190 1.96 -15.63 -2.50
CA TYR A 190 1.23 -15.46 -3.75
C TYR A 190 1.90 -14.37 -4.60
N LEU A 191 2.14 -14.70 -5.87
CA LEU A 191 2.74 -13.79 -6.82
C LEU A 191 2.07 -13.92 -8.20
N ASP A 192 1.49 -12.83 -8.68
CA ASP A 192 0.99 -12.72 -10.04
C ASP A 192 1.84 -11.68 -10.78
N ILE A 193 2.61 -12.14 -11.75
CA ILE A 193 3.48 -11.32 -12.61
C ILE A 193 3.07 -11.46 -14.07
N SER A 194 1.82 -11.84 -14.33
CA SER A 194 1.33 -11.95 -15.70
C SER A 194 1.47 -10.63 -16.45
N ASP A 195 1.80 -10.72 -17.74
CA ASP A 195 1.99 -9.57 -18.64
C ASP A 195 3.12 -8.59 -18.21
N ASN A 196 4.21 -9.09 -17.62
CA ASN A 196 5.36 -8.25 -17.20
C ASN A 196 6.59 -8.29 -18.10
N GLN A 197 6.48 -8.84 -19.31
CA GLN A 197 7.59 -8.94 -20.27
C GLN A 197 8.83 -9.66 -19.70
N ILE A 198 8.63 -10.63 -18.81
CA ILE A 198 9.70 -11.52 -18.33
C ILE A 198 9.90 -12.58 -19.42
N SER A 199 11.03 -12.52 -20.13
CA SER A 199 11.29 -13.39 -21.28
C SER A 199 12.39 -14.41 -21.05
N ASP A 200 13.08 -14.34 -19.91
CA ASP A 200 14.13 -15.31 -19.56
C ASP A 200 13.53 -16.52 -18.86
N GLU A 201 13.57 -17.67 -19.54
CA GLU A 201 13.01 -18.93 -19.07
C GLU A 201 13.71 -19.46 -17.81
N ALA A 202 15.01 -19.19 -17.63
CA ALA A 202 15.72 -19.59 -16.42
C ALA A 202 15.15 -18.86 -15.20
N ILE A 203 14.91 -17.55 -15.34
CA ILE A 203 14.30 -16.71 -14.29
C ILE A 203 12.89 -17.18 -13.96
N ILE A 204 12.07 -17.47 -14.97
CA ILE A 204 10.71 -17.96 -14.77
C ILE A 204 10.72 -19.28 -13.99
N ASN A 205 11.61 -20.20 -14.33
CA ASN A 205 11.73 -21.48 -13.64
C ASN A 205 12.24 -21.33 -12.21
N GLU A 206 13.15 -20.40 -11.96
CA GLU A 206 13.64 -20.08 -10.62
C GLU A 206 12.51 -19.50 -9.74
N LEU A 207 11.73 -18.56 -10.27
CA LEU A 207 10.55 -18.01 -9.58
C LEU A 207 9.52 -19.12 -9.31
N LYS A 208 9.20 -19.97 -10.28
CA LYS A 208 8.30 -21.13 -10.07
C LYS A 208 8.78 -22.01 -8.93
N SER A 209 10.03 -22.44 -8.98
CA SER A 209 10.62 -23.28 -7.93
C SER A 209 10.61 -22.60 -6.56
N ALA A 210 10.88 -21.29 -6.50
CA ALA A 210 10.88 -20.55 -5.24
C ALA A 210 9.48 -20.47 -4.62
N PHE A 211 8.44 -20.29 -5.43
CA PHE A 211 7.07 -20.13 -4.95
C PHE A 211 6.32 -21.46 -4.76
N ASP A 212 6.65 -22.53 -5.50
CA ASP A 212 6.11 -23.88 -5.30
C ASP A 212 6.42 -24.45 -3.90
N THR A 213 7.56 -24.05 -3.31
CA THR A 213 7.96 -24.46 -1.96
C THR A 213 7.24 -23.68 -0.84
N LYS A 214 6.60 -22.56 -1.17
CA LYS A 214 5.90 -21.69 -0.21
C LYS A 214 4.41 -22.07 -0.25
N THR A 215 3.99 -22.94 0.67
CA THR A 215 2.63 -23.49 0.82
C THR A 215 1.48 -22.59 0.31
N VAL A 216 0.91 -22.99 -0.83
CA VAL A 216 -0.37 -22.60 -1.47
C VAL A 216 -0.54 -21.10 -1.82
N MET A 217 -0.14 -20.70 -3.02
CA MET A 217 -1.03 -20.31 -4.13
C MET A 217 -0.23 -19.96 -5.40
N ASP A 218 -0.88 -20.12 -6.55
CA ASP A 218 -0.34 -20.13 -7.91
C ASP A 218 0.56 -18.94 -8.27
N LEU A 219 1.69 -19.22 -8.93
CA LEU A 219 2.43 -18.24 -9.72
C LEU A 219 1.77 -18.12 -11.10
N ILE A 220 1.26 -16.94 -11.41
CA ILE A 220 0.73 -16.62 -12.73
C ILE A 220 1.78 -15.77 -13.47
N VAL A 221 2.31 -16.31 -14.57
CA VAL A 221 3.30 -15.66 -15.46
C VAL A 221 2.69 -15.45 -16.84
#